data_AF-M8B1M2-F1
#
_entry.id   AF-M8B1M2-F1
#
_cell.length_a   1.000
_cell.length_b   1.000
_cell.length_c   1.000
_cell.angle_alpha   90.00
_cell.angle_beta   90.00
_cell.angle_gamma   90.00
#
_symmetry.space_group_name_H-M   'P 1'
#
loop_
_entity.id
_entity.type
_entity.pdbx_description
1 polymer ?
#
loop_
_entity_poly.entity_id
_entity_poly.type
_entity_poly.pdbx_seq_one_letter_code
_entity_poly.pdbx_strand_id
1 'polypeptide(L)'
;MNARVFGNVGETLVLAHGYGGSRYINDDGYEGGFDRGEVDAMLGAIETDFTEWAPLFAETVVGVDHPAAVAKFAKQLAMMRPGTALRVMRAVLTCDVRAVFV
;
A
#
# COMPACT_ATOMS: atom_id res chain seq x y z
N MET A 1 -7.95 -17.21 -3.75
CA MET A 1 -7.76 -16.07 -2.82
C MET A 1 -6.48 -16.34 -2.05
N ASN A 2 -5.38 -15.66 -2.39
CA ASN A 2 -4.04 -15.94 -1.86
C ASN A 2 -3.56 -14.75 -1.02
N ALA A 3 -4.11 -14.59 0.19
CA ALA A 3 -3.54 -13.67 1.16
C ALA A 3 -2.25 -14.29 1.72
N ARG A 4 -1.12 -13.58 1.60
CA ARG A 4 0.12 -13.94 2.29
C ARG A 4 0.34 -12.99 3.46
N VAL A 5 0.46 -13.58 4.64
CA VAL A 5 0.74 -12.87 5.89
C VAL A 5 2.25 -12.68 6.01
N PHE A 6 2.69 -11.43 6.08
CA PHE A 6 4.06 -11.09 6.47
C PHE A 6 4.00 -10.28 7.76
N GLY A 7 4.52 -10.83 8.86
CA GLY A 7 4.58 -10.15 10.15
C GLY A 7 5.05 -11.07 11.27
N ASN A 8 5.85 -10.53 12.20
CA ASN A 8 6.14 -11.18 13.48
C ASN A 8 5.15 -10.66 14.54
N VAL A 9 4.88 -11.51 15.53
CA VAL A 9 3.89 -11.42 16.61
C VAL A 9 3.64 -9.98 17.12
N GLY A 10 2.67 -9.28 16.52
CA GLY A 10 2.20 -7.97 16.99
C GLY A 10 1.60 -7.06 15.91
N GLU A 11 2.16 -7.07 14.69
CA GLU A 11 1.75 -6.15 13.62
C GLU A 11 1.49 -6.96 12.34
N THR A 12 0.22 -7.03 11.93
CA THR A 12 -0.19 -7.74 10.70
C THR A 12 -0.78 -6.72 9.73
N LEU A 13 -0.06 -6.43 8.65
CA LEU A 13 -0.61 -5.69 7.51
C LEU A 13 -1.24 -6.68 6.54
N VAL A 14 -2.58 -6.72 6.49
CA VAL A 14 -3.33 -7.51 5.51
C VAL A 14 -3.63 -6.63 4.31
N LEU A 15 -2.84 -6.77 3.24
CA LEU A 15 -3.15 -6.15 1.95
C LEU A 15 -4.09 -7.10 1.19
N ALA A 16 -5.40 -6.88 1.35
CA ALA A 16 -6.43 -7.61 0.65
C ALA A 16 -7.15 -6.69 -0.35
N HIS A 17 -6.42 -6.14 -1.32
CA HIS A 17 -7.07 -5.54 -2.48
C HIS A 17 -7.28 -6.61 -3.54
N GLY A 18 -8.54 -6.97 -3.78
CA GLY A 18 -8.95 -7.86 -4.85
C GLY A 18 -8.77 -7.20 -6.21
N TYR A 19 -7.55 -7.17 -6.71
CA TYR A 19 -7.23 -7.32 -8.12
C TYR A 19 -5.76 -7.71 -8.20
N GLY A 20 -5.51 -8.97 -8.56
CA GLY A 20 -4.17 -9.49 -8.79
C GLY A 20 -3.56 -8.85 -10.03
N GLY A 21 -3.17 -7.59 -9.92
CA GLY A 21 -2.20 -7.01 -10.82
C GLY A 21 -0.85 -7.62 -10.48
N SER A 22 -0.23 -8.30 -11.43
CA SER A 22 1.12 -8.84 -11.25
C SER A 22 2.18 -7.73 -11.06
N ARG A 23 1.78 -6.46 -11.18
CA ARG A 23 2.58 -5.24 -11.02
C ARG A 23 1.65 -4.01 -10.87
N TYR A 24 2.01 -3.03 -10.03
CA TYR A 24 1.24 -1.77 -9.88
C TYR A 24 1.68 -0.64 -10.83
N ILE A 25 2.95 -0.63 -11.23
CA ILE A 25 3.50 0.41 -12.11
C ILE A 25 3.21 0.06 -13.57
N ASN A 26 2.63 1.00 -14.30
CA ASN A 26 2.40 0.94 -15.75
C ASN A 26 3.71 0.63 -16.50
N ASP A 27 3.60 -0.12 -17.59
CA ASP A 27 4.70 -0.54 -18.44
C ASP A 27 4.20 -0.66 -19.88
N ASP A 28 5.09 -0.80 -20.86
CA ASP A 28 4.68 -0.84 -22.28
C ASP A 28 3.70 -2.01 -22.52
N GLY A 29 2.45 -1.67 -22.84
CA GLY A 29 1.37 -2.65 -23.04
C GLY A 29 0.80 -3.28 -21.76
N TYR A 30 1.09 -2.73 -20.58
CA TYR A 30 0.56 -3.19 -19.29
C TYR A 30 0.06 -2.02 -18.44
N GLU A 31 -1.22 -2.09 -18.05
CA GLU A 31 -1.87 -1.12 -17.18
C GLU A 31 -1.93 -1.67 -15.75
N GLY A 32 -1.06 -1.14 -14.88
CA GLY A 32 -0.97 -1.50 -13.46
C GLY A 32 -1.76 -0.57 -12.53
N GLY A 33 -2.21 0.57 -13.07
CA GLY A 33 -3.04 1.55 -12.36
C GLY A 33 -2.27 2.73 -11.76
N PHE A 34 -0.94 2.74 -11.84
CA PHE A 34 -0.11 3.86 -11.41
C PHE A 34 1.05 4.11 -12.36
N ASP A 35 1.32 5.38 -12.64
CA ASP A 35 2.57 5.79 -13.26
C ASP A 35 3.71 5.78 -12.23
N ARG A 36 4.95 5.59 -12.73
CA ARG A 36 6.14 5.60 -11.86
C ARG A 36 6.25 6.88 -11.03
N GLY A 37 5.93 8.03 -11.63
CA GLY A 37 5.95 9.32 -10.93
C GLY A 37 4.95 9.41 -9.78
N GLU A 38 3.78 8.78 -9.91
CA GLU A 38 2.76 8.75 -8.84
C GLU A 38 3.22 7.87 -7.68
N VAL A 39 3.84 6.72 -7.98
CA VAL A 39 4.44 5.85 -6.95
C VAL A 39 5.58 6.57 -6.23
N ASP A 40 6.47 7.25 -6.96
CA ASP A 40 7.59 7.99 -6.36
C ASP A 40 7.08 9.14 -5.47
N ALA A 41 6.03 9.85 -5.89
CA ALA A 41 5.38 10.89 -5.09
C ALA A 41 4.76 10.31 -3.81
N MET A 42 4.07 9.17 -3.91
CA MET A 42 3.47 8.50 -2.74
C MET A 42 4.52 8.05 -1.73
N LEU A 43 5.64 7.49 -2.19
CA LEU A 43 6.76 7.11 -1.32
C LEU A 43 7.43 8.34 -0.69
N GLY A 44 7.58 9.43 -1.44
CA GLY A 44 8.12 10.69 -0.92
C GLY A 44 7.23 11.32 0.15
N ALA A 45 5.91 11.22 0.02
CA ALA A 45 4.96 11.70 1.03
C ALA A 45 5.08 10.92 2.36
N ILE A 46 5.21 9.58 2.28
CA ILE A 46 5.47 8.73 3.45
C ILE A 46 6.78 9.11 4.15
N GLU A 47 7.82 9.41 3.38
CA GLU A 47 9.13 9.79 3.90
C GLU A 47 9.14 11.19 4.53
N THR A 48 8.34 12.11 3.98
CA THR A 48 8.24 13.49 4.46
C THR A 48 7.44 13.60 5.75
N ASP A 49 6.21 13.07 5.77
CA ASP A 49 5.37 13.05 6.96
C ASP A 49 4.37 11.88 6.93
N PHE A 50 4.78 10.77 7.54
CA PHE A 50 3.90 9.59 7.66
C PHE A 50 2.66 9.84 8.53
N THR A 51 2.75 10.75 9.51
CA THR A 51 1.63 11.03 10.43
C THR A 51 0.51 11.76 9.72
N GLU A 52 0.86 12.69 8.83
CA GLU A 52 -0.09 13.39 7.97
C GLU A 52 -0.58 12.50 6.81
N TRP A 53 0.32 11.70 6.22
CA TRP A 53 -0.02 10.84 5.09
C TRP A 53 -0.99 9.70 5.46
N ALA A 54 -0.81 9.05 6.61
CA ALA A 54 -1.58 7.86 7.00
C ALA A 54 -3.11 8.06 7.03
N PRO A 55 -3.69 9.13 7.63
CA PRO A 55 -5.13 9.34 7.61
C PRO A 55 -5.67 9.65 6.20
N LEU A 56 -4.95 10.42 5.39
CA LEU A 56 -5.33 10.75 4.02
C LEU A 56 -5.36 9.50 3.12
N PHE A 57 -4.34 8.64 3.27
CA PHE A 57 -4.29 7.36 2.58
C PHE A 57 -5.42 6.43 3.02
N ALA A 58 -5.72 6.39 4.32
CA ALA A 58 -6.81 5.56 4.83
C ALA A 58 -8.17 5.98 4.27
N GLU A 59 -8.44 7.29 4.18
CA GLU A 59 -9.65 7.83 3.54
C GLU A 59 -9.72 7.45 2.06
N THR A 60 -8.61 7.59 1.34
CA THR A 60 -8.53 7.28 -0.10
C THR A 60 -8.82 5.81 -0.40
N VAL A 61 -8.28 4.88 0.41
CA VAL A 61 -8.42 3.43 0.18
C VAL A 61 -9.77 2.88 0.66
N VAL A 62 -10.29 3.39 1.78
CA VAL A 62 -11.52 2.87 2.38
C VAL A 62 -12.77 3.56 1.81
N GLY A 63 -12.64 4.82 1.40
CA GLY A 63 -13.75 5.67 0.97
C GLY A 63 -14.38 6.47 2.13
N VAL A 64 -14.78 7.70 1.82
CA VAL A 64 -15.37 8.67 2.78
C VAL A 64 -16.69 8.21 3.40
N ASP A 65 -17.40 7.28 2.75
CA ASP A 65 -18.69 6.76 3.19
C ASP A 65 -18.59 5.82 4.41
N HIS A 66 -17.36 5.47 4.84
CA HIS A 66 -17.09 4.54 5.93
C HIS A 66 -16.17 5.12 7.02
N PRO A 67 -16.55 6.21 7.71
CA PRO A 67 -15.67 6.95 8.62
C PRO A 67 -15.12 6.10 9.78
N ALA A 68 -15.90 5.13 10.29
CA ALA A 68 -15.43 4.22 11.33
C ALA A 68 -14.33 3.26 10.83
N ALA A 69 -14.43 2.81 9.57
CA ALA A 69 -13.42 1.97 8.95
C ALA A 69 -12.15 2.77 8.61
N VAL A 70 -12.30 4.01 8.13
CA VAL A 70 -11.20 4.97 7.92
C VAL A 70 -10.43 5.18 9.22
N ALA A 71 -11.12 5.53 10.31
CA ALA A 71 -10.48 5.78 11.61
C ALA A 71 -9.75 4.54 12.15
N LYS A 72 -10.35 3.36 11.99
CA LYS A 72 -9.72 2.09 12.38
C LYS A 72 -8.45 1.83 11.57
N PHE A 73 -8.51 2.00 10.25
CA PHE A 73 -7.39 1.74 9.36
C PHE A 73 -6.25 2.75 9.57
N ALA A 74 -6.56 4.04 9.70
CA ALA A 74 -5.59 5.09 10.03
C ALA A 74 -4.89 4.80 11.37
N LYS A 75 -5.63 4.36 12.39
CA LYS A 75 -5.04 3.94 13.67
C LYS A 75 -4.08 2.76 13.52
N GLN A 76 -4.39 1.80 12.65
CA GLN A 76 -3.50 0.67 12.36
C GLN A 76 -2.21 1.11 11.66
N LEU A 77 -2.32 2.01 10.68
CA LEU A 77 -1.15 2.59 10.01
C LEU A 77 -0.27 3.36 11.00
N ALA A 78 -0.86 4.16 11.89
CA ALA A 78 -0.15 4.95 12.88
C ALA A 78 0.63 4.11 13.91
N MET A 79 0.30 2.83 14.08
CA MET A 79 1.08 1.91 14.94
C MET A 79 2.37 1.45 14.26
N MET A 80 2.49 1.54 12.94
CA MET A 80 3.69 1.16 12.21
C MET A 80 4.79 2.21 12.37
N ARG A 81 6.04 1.77 12.51
CA ARG A 81 7.20 2.67 12.40
C ARG A 81 7.25 3.22 10.96
N PRO A 82 7.41 4.55 10.75
CA PRO A 82 7.42 5.14 9.40
C PRO A 82 8.41 4.46 8.43
N GLY A 83 9.63 4.16 8.91
CA GLY A 83 10.62 3.45 8.09
C GLY A 83 10.23 2.02 7.70
N THR A 84 9.43 1.33 8.54
CA THR A 84 8.87 0.01 8.19
C THR A 84 7.75 0.16 7.17
N ALA A 85 6.84 1.12 7.37
CA ALA A 85 5.76 1.41 6.42
C ALA A 85 6.30 1.76 5.03
N LEU A 86 7.32 2.63 4.97
CA LEU A 86 7.99 2.98 3.71
C LEU A 86 8.60 1.78 3.00
N ARG A 87 9.28 0.88 3.74
CA ARG A 87 9.88 -0.34 3.17
C ARG A 87 8.81 -1.28 2.62
N VAL A 88 7.74 -1.50 3.38
CA VAL A 88 6.64 -2.37 2.95
C VAL A 88 5.94 -1.76 1.73
N MET A 89 5.64 -0.46 1.74
CA MET A 89 4.98 0.17 0.60
C MET A 89 5.85 0.18 -0.64
N ARG A 90 7.14 0.47 -0.51
CA ARG A 90 8.08 0.36 -1.64
C ARG A 90 8.06 -1.05 -2.20
N ALA A 91 8.21 -2.07 -1.35
CA ALA A 91 8.20 -3.47 -1.79
C ALA A 91 6.91 -3.84 -2.52
N VAL A 92 5.75 -3.40 -2.04
CA VAL A 92 4.45 -3.69 -2.66
C VAL A 92 4.28 -2.98 -4.00
N LEU A 93 4.55 -1.67 -4.06
CA LEU A 93 4.29 -0.86 -5.26
C LEU A 93 5.30 -1.13 -6.38
N THR A 94 6.53 -1.51 -6.04
CA THR A 94 7.56 -1.82 -7.02
C THR A 94 7.68 -3.31 -7.32
N CYS A 95 6.84 -4.18 -6.73
CA CYS A 95 6.91 -5.60 -7.05
C CYS A 95 6.46 -5.85 -8.49
N ASP A 96 7.12 -6.82 -9.12
CA ASP A 96 6.73 -7.37 -10.41
C ASP A 96 6.78 -8.89 -10.29
N VAL A 97 5.60 -9.50 -10.14
CA VAL A 97 5.43 -10.95 -10.03
C VAL A 97 4.92 -11.56 -11.33
N ARG A 98 4.95 -10.82 -12.46
CA ARG A 98 4.58 -11.36 -13.78
C ARG A 98 5.42 -12.59 -14.12
N ALA A 99 6.69 -12.59 -13.73
CA ALA A 99 7.62 -13.69 -13.95
C ALA A 99 7.38 -14.94 -13.08
N VAL A 100 6.45 -14.89 -12.11
CA VAL A 100 6.14 -16.03 -11.22
C VAL A 100 4.97 -16.87 -11.77
N PHE A 101 4.22 -16.34 -12.74
CA PHE A 101 3.07 -17.01 -13.35
C PHE A 101 3.31 -17.48 -14.80
N VAL A 102 4.58 -17.73 -15.16
CA VAL A 102 4.97 -18.42 -16.41
C VAL A 102 5.02 -19.94 -16.23
#